data_AF-A0A3T1D559-F1
#
_entry.id   AF-A0A3T1D559-F1
#
_cell.length_a   1.000
_cell.length_b   1.000
_cell.length_c   1.000
_cell.angle_alpha   90.00
_cell.angle_beta   90.00
_cell.angle_gamma   90.00
#
_symmetry.space_group_name_H-M   'P 1'
#
loop_
_entity.id
_entity.type
_entity.pdbx_description
1 polymer ?
#
loop_
_entity_poly.entity_id
_entity_poly.type
_entity_poly.pdbx_seq_one_letter_code
_entity_poly.pdbx_strand_id
1 'polypeptide(L)'
;MPPVFGSVFLWILTTILWWSGWRKETTEGIPHWAVGFFLAVWPLALLSDIVVTSTYSVNGAELWTMLAALAMLGRLRPARILMSISAGVLIGSIYLLLSRLLLHPSGITHYFAPWGAAILVGWLAALLLRYAVEQFVAVSAGLLICEIMTNLLMTSSEFAPIVKASGWMEAWWIAVLYARLWSVSIQSITVQLKRWALKWGWTRGGQSS
;
A
#
# COMPACT_ATOMS: atom_id res chain seq x y z
N MET A 1 2.84 6.68 18.83
CA MET A 1 1.55 5.98 19.02
C MET A 1 1.76 4.51 18.74
N PRO A 2 0.99 3.58 19.35
CA PRO A 2 1.07 2.16 19.00
C PRO A 2 0.73 1.97 17.51
N PRO A 3 1.51 1.21 16.72
CA PRO A 3 1.29 1.11 15.27
C PRO A 3 -0.07 0.49 14.89
N VAL A 4 -0.63 -0.35 15.76
CA VAL A 4 -2.00 -0.87 15.62
C VAL A 4 -3.03 0.27 15.58
N PHE A 5 -2.86 1.29 16.41
CA PHE A 5 -3.76 2.44 16.44
C PHE A 5 -3.70 3.22 15.13
N GLY A 6 -2.50 3.46 14.59
CA GLY A 6 -2.32 4.10 13.29
C GLY A 6 -3.01 3.31 12.16
N SER A 7 -2.84 1.99 12.18
CA SER A 7 -3.49 1.08 11.23
C SER A 7 -5.02 1.15 11.29
N VAL A 8 -5.60 1.07 12.50
CA VAL A 8 -7.06 1.16 12.69
C VAL A 8 -7.58 2.53 12.30
N PHE A 9 -6.87 3.60 12.62
CA PHE A 9 -7.24 4.95 12.21
C PHE A 9 -7.28 5.09 10.68
N LEU A 10 -6.24 4.59 9.99
CA LEU A 10 -6.18 4.60 8.52
C LEU A 10 -7.26 3.71 7.91
N TRP A 11 -7.57 2.56 8.52
CA TRP A 11 -8.69 1.72 8.10
C TRP A 11 -10.04 2.45 8.23
N ILE A 12 -10.30 3.15 9.34
CA ILE A 12 -11.52 3.96 9.53
C ILE A 12 -11.57 5.05 8.46
N LEU A 13 -10.48 5.78 8.25
CA LEU A 13 -10.40 6.84 7.24
C LEU A 13 -10.67 6.28 5.84
N THR A 14 -10.09 5.13 5.50
CA THR A 14 -10.36 4.43 4.23
C THR A 14 -11.83 4.06 4.11
N THR A 15 -12.44 3.57 5.18
CA THR A 15 -13.85 3.18 5.22
C THR A 15 -14.78 4.38 5.04
N ILE A 16 -14.46 5.51 5.65
CA ILE A 16 -15.20 6.77 5.50
C ILE A 16 -15.09 7.27 4.05
N LEU A 17 -13.87 7.32 3.49
CA LEU A 17 -13.66 7.70 2.08
C LEU A 17 -14.42 6.77 1.14
N TRP A 18 -14.35 5.47 1.39
CA TRP A 18 -15.09 4.47 0.63
C TRP A 18 -16.61 4.71 0.68
N TRP A 19 -17.15 5.13 1.83
CA TRP A 19 -18.58 5.41 1.95
C TRP A 19 -18.97 6.78 1.36
N SER A 20 -18.09 7.77 1.40
CA SER A 20 -18.35 9.15 0.97
C SER A 20 -18.44 9.35 -0.56
N GLY A 21 -18.24 8.28 -1.33
CA GLY A 21 -18.42 8.30 -2.79
C GLY A 21 -17.15 8.02 -3.59
N TRP A 22 -15.98 7.87 -2.94
CA TRP A 22 -14.71 7.55 -3.60
C TRP A 22 -14.65 6.12 -4.20
N ARG A 23 -15.77 5.39 -4.17
CA ARG A 23 -15.85 4.02 -4.70
C ARG A 23 -15.41 3.99 -6.15
N LYS A 24 -15.88 4.94 -6.97
CA LYS A 24 -15.63 4.93 -8.43
C LYS A 24 -14.14 5.10 -8.76
N GLU A 25 -13.45 5.93 -7.99
CA GLU A 25 -12.04 6.26 -8.17
C GLU A 25 -11.13 5.17 -7.61
N THR A 26 -11.58 4.48 -6.56
CA THR A 26 -10.79 3.45 -5.87
C THR A 26 -10.93 2.06 -6.51
N THR A 27 -12.02 1.77 -7.24
CA THR A 27 -12.34 0.42 -7.76
C THR A 27 -11.97 0.15 -9.21
N GLU A 28 -10.99 0.82 -9.82
CA GLU A 28 -10.61 0.52 -11.21
C GLU A 28 -10.33 -0.99 -11.42
N GLY A 29 -11.29 -1.71 -12.01
CA GLY A 29 -11.24 -3.16 -12.24
C GLY A 29 -11.64 -4.08 -11.08
N ILE A 30 -12.08 -3.54 -9.93
CA ILE A 30 -12.44 -4.31 -8.73
C ILE A 30 -13.96 -4.23 -8.48
N PRO A 31 -14.66 -5.34 -8.16
CA PRO A 31 -16.06 -5.27 -7.78
C PRO A 31 -16.21 -4.49 -6.47
N HIS A 32 -17.19 -3.60 -6.40
CA HIS A 32 -17.38 -2.74 -5.23
C HIS A 32 -17.64 -3.57 -3.96
N TRP A 33 -18.41 -4.66 -4.09
CA TRP A 33 -18.69 -5.55 -2.97
C TRP A 33 -17.43 -6.21 -2.41
N ALA A 34 -16.41 -6.46 -3.23
CA ALA A 34 -15.17 -7.11 -2.79
C ALA A 34 -14.33 -6.19 -1.89
N VAL A 35 -14.25 -4.89 -2.22
CA VAL A 35 -13.57 -3.91 -1.35
C VAL A 35 -14.35 -3.72 -0.05
N GLY A 36 -15.69 -3.63 -0.12
CA GLY A 36 -16.51 -3.56 1.09
C GLY A 36 -16.34 -4.78 1.99
N PHE A 37 -16.30 -5.98 1.40
CA PHE A 37 -16.05 -7.23 2.13
C PHE A 37 -14.64 -7.26 2.74
N PHE A 38 -13.62 -6.84 1.98
CA PHE A 38 -12.26 -6.72 2.49
C PHE A 38 -12.23 -5.79 3.72
N LEU A 39 -12.80 -4.59 3.60
CA LEU A 39 -12.83 -3.60 4.69
C LEU A 39 -13.62 -4.08 5.91
N ALA A 40 -14.71 -4.83 5.72
CA ALA A 40 -15.52 -5.35 6.82
C ALA A 40 -14.83 -6.50 7.58
N VAL A 41 -14.15 -7.39 6.85
CA VAL A 41 -13.47 -8.56 7.43
C VAL A 41 -12.11 -8.20 8.05
N TRP A 42 -11.41 -7.21 7.49
CA TRP A 42 -10.07 -6.82 7.94
C TRP A 42 -9.93 -6.58 9.47
N PRO A 43 -10.80 -5.80 10.14
CA PRO A 43 -10.69 -5.61 11.60
C PRO A 43 -11.02 -6.89 12.40
N LEU A 44 -11.88 -7.77 11.88
CA LEU A 44 -12.16 -9.07 12.52
C LEU A 44 -10.96 -10.00 12.40
N ALA A 45 -10.29 -9.96 11.24
CA ALA A 45 -9.06 -10.71 11.00
C ALA A 45 -7.92 -10.24 11.91
N LEU A 46 -7.87 -8.95 12.26
CA LEU A 46 -6.89 -8.39 13.19
C LEU A 46 -6.99 -9.00 14.60
N LEU A 47 -8.17 -9.41 15.03
CA LEU A 47 -8.40 -10.04 16.34
C LEU A 47 -7.93 -11.50 16.40
N SER A 48 -7.60 -12.10 15.27
CA SER A 48 -7.18 -13.49 15.18
C SER A 48 -5.66 -13.55 15.07
N ASP A 49 -4.99 -14.22 15.99
CA ASP A 49 -3.56 -14.55 15.86
C ASP A 49 -3.40 -16.06 15.73
N ILE A 50 -2.74 -16.51 14.67
CA ILE A 50 -2.49 -17.92 14.41
C ILE A 50 -1.03 -18.21 14.78
N VAL A 51 -0.84 -18.98 15.85
CA VAL A 51 0.50 -19.44 16.26
C VAL A 51 0.92 -20.56 15.33
N VAL A 52 1.91 -20.30 14.47
CA VAL A 52 2.45 -21.28 13.51
C VAL A 52 3.56 -22.10 14.15
N THR A 53 4.42 -21.45 14.94
CA THR A 53 5.52 -22.07 15.69
C THR A 53 5.60 -21.41 17.07
N SER A 54 6.27 -22.04 18.05
CA SER A 54 6.48 -21.46 19.39
C SER A 54 7.10 -20.05 19.38
N THR A 55 7.78 -19.68 18.30
CA THR A 55 8.44 -18.39 18.11
C THR A 55 7.80 -17.50 17.04
N TYR A 56 6.82 -18.00 16.29
CA TYR A 56 6.24 -17.29 15.16
C TYR A 56 4.72 -17.36 15.16
N SER A 57 4.10 -16.19 15.25
CA SER A 57 2.65 -15.98 15.13
C SER A 57 2.37 -15.13 13.91
N VAL A 58 1.40 -15.55 13.10
CA VAL A 58 0.92 -14.79 11.95
C VAL A 58 -0.40 -14.13 12.34
N ASN A 59 -0.51 -12.83 12.09
CA ASN A 59 -1.76 -12.12 12.35
C ASN A 59 -2.79 -12.41 11.25
N GLY A 60 -4.06 -12.56 11.62
CA GLY A 60 -5.13 -12.85 10.68
C GLY A 60 -5.32 -11.75 9.63
N ALA A 61 -5.04 -10.48 9.95
CA ALA A 61 -5.06 -9.39 8.96
C ALA A 61 -3.96 -9.55 7.89
N GLU A 62 -2.82 -10.15 8.26
CA GLU A 62 -1.74 -10.49 7.32
C GLU A 62 -2.21 -11.54 6.32
N LEU A 63 -2.75 -12.65 6.83
CA LEU A 63 -3.32 -13.72 6.01
C LEU A 63 -4.46 -13.20 5.13
N TRP A 64 -5.33 -12.36 5.69
CA TRP A 64 -6.43 -11.77 4.95
C TRP A 64 -5.95 -10.87 3.80
N THR A 65 -4.93 -10.06 4.06
CA THR A 65 -4.30 -9.19 3.05
C THR A 65 -3.62 -10.02 1.97
N MET A 66 -2.93 -11.11 2.35
CA MET A 66 -2.31 -12.05 1.42
C MET A 66 -3.35 -12.72 0.52
N LEU A 67 -4.45 -13.23 1.10
CA LEU A 67 -5.55 -13.85 0.34
C LEU A 67 -6.20 -12.85 -0.61
N ALA A 68 -6.41 -11.61 -0.17
CA ALA A 68 -6.94 -10.55 -1.03
C ALA A 68 -5.99 -10.25 -2.20
N ALA A 69 -4.68 -10.16 -1.95
CA ALA A 69 -3.68 -9.94 -3.01
C ALA A 69 -3.64 -11.12 -4.01
N LEU A 70 -3.72 -12.37 -3.55
CA LEU A 70 -3.79 -13.55 -4.40
C LEU A 70 -5.08 -13.59 -5.24
N ALA A 71 -6.22 -13.24 -4.66
CA ALA A 71 -7.48 -13.14 -5.38
C ALA A 71 -7.42 -12.05 -6.47
N MET A 72 -6.74 -10.93 -6.20
CA MET A 72 -6.53 -9.85 -7.16
C MET A 72 -5.57 -10.23 -8.29
N LEU A 73 -4.52 -11.00 -7.98
CA LEU A 73 -3.60 -11.55 -8.99
C LEU A 73 -4.35 -12.38 -10.04
N GLY A 74 -5.31 -13.21 -9.63
CA GLY A 74 -6.14 -14.01 -10.53
C GLY A 74 -6.98 -13.20 -11.54
N ARG A 75 -7.13 -11.89 -11.34
CA ARG A 75 -7.87 -10.99 -12.26
C ARG A 75 -6.96 -10.30 -13.27
N LEU A 76 -5.64 -10.39 -13.11
CA LEU A 76 -4.67 -9.73 -13.98
C LEU A 76 -4.31 -10.62 -15.18
N ARG A 77 -3.96 -10.00 -16.31
CA ARG A 77 -3.38 -10.71 -17.46
C ARG A 77 -1.97 -11.22 -17.08
N PRO A 78 -1.49 -12.35 -17.63
CA PRO A 78 -0.19 -12.93 -17.27
C PRO A 78 0.99 -11.97 -17.32
N ALA A 79 1.08 -11.14 -18.37
CA ALA A 79 2.15 -10.14 -18.49
C ALA A 79 2.13 -9.08 -17.36
N ARG A 80 0.93 -8.70 -16.89
CA ARG A 80 0.75 -7.74 -15.79
C ARG A 80 0.98 -8.37 -14.42
N ILE A 81 0.73 -9.67 -14.28
CA ILE A 81 1.08 -10.43 -13.07
C ILE A 81 2.58 -10.33 -12.84
N LEU A 82 3.38 -10.70 -13.84
CA LEU A 82 4.85 -10.64 -13.74
C LEU A 82 5.33 -9.22 -13.45
N MET A 83 4.78 -8.21 -14.14
CA MET A 83 5.14 -6.82 -13.89
C MET A 83 4.81 -6.38 -12.45
N SER A 84 3.64 -6.75 -11.94
CA SER A 84 3.20 -6.39 -10.57
C SER A 84 4.06 -7.09 -9.51
N ILE A 85 4.40 -8.36 -9.73
CA ILE A 85 5.28 -9.12 -8.83
C ILE A 85 6.69 -8.52 -8.84
N SER A 86 7.27 -8.27 -10.02
CA SER A 86 8.60 -7.64 -10.14
C SER A 86 8.64 -6.26 -9.50
N ALA A 87 7.60 -5.45 -9.69
CA ALA A 87 7.46 -4.16 -9.01
C ALA A 87 7.36 -4.35 -7.49
N GLY A 88 6.58 -5.33 -7.01
CA GLY A 88 6.47 -5.66 -5.59
C GLY A 88 7.81 -6.09 -4.98
N VAL A 89 8.59 -6.92 -5.67
CA VAL A 89 9.94 -7.34 -5.24
C VAL A 89 10.89 -6.15 -5.18
N LEU A 90 10.88 -5.26 -6.17
CA LEU A 90 11.68 -4.04 -6.18
C LEU A 90 11.31 -3.11 -5.01
N ILE A 91 10.02 -2.84 -4.84
CA ILE A 91 9.47 -2.01 -3.76
C ILE A 91 9.82 -2.60 -2.39
N GLY A 92 9.65 -3.92 -2.23
CA GLY A 92 10.01 -4.62 -1.01
C GLY A 92 11.51 -4.54 -0.73
N SER A 93 12.36 -4.70 -1.74
CA SER A 93 13.81 -4.58 -1.59
C SER A 93 14.23 -3.18 -1.10
N ILE A 94 13.61 -2.13 -1.64
CA ILE A 94 13.83 -0.74 -1.21
C ILE A 94 13.35 -0.55 0.23
N TYR A 95 12.18 -1.07 0.58
CA TYR A 95 11.64 -0.99 1.94
C TYR A 95 12.54 -1.70 2.96
N LEU A 96 13.01 -2.92 2.64
CA LEU A 96 13.98 -3.66 3.45
C LEU A 96 15.27 -2.87 3.63
N LEU A 97 15.85 -2.34 2.55
CA LEU A 97 17.07 -1.54 2.61
C LEU A 97 16.89 -0.34 3.55
N LEU A 98 15.79 0.41 3.41
CA LEU A 98 15.48 1.55 4.28
C LEU A 98 15.30 1.14 5.73
N SER A 99 14.57 0.04 5.99
CA SER A 99 14.38 -0.48 7.34
C SER A 99 15.71 -0.86 8.01
N ARG A 100 16.70 -1.35 7.24
CA ARG A 100 18.03 -1.72 7.75
C ARG A 100 18.95 -0.51 7.90
N LEU A 101 18.85 0.48 7.02
CA LEU A 101 19.59 1.76 7.13
C LEU A 101 19.18 2.52 8.39
N LEU A 102 17.89 2.53 8.74
CA LEU A 102 17.38 3.18 9.95
C LEU A 102 17.93 2.58 11.24
N LEU A 103 18.34 1.30 11.22
CA LEU A 103 18.93 0.63 12.38
C LEU A 103 20.42 0.95 12.57
N HIS A 104 21.10 1.54 11.58
CA HIS A 104 22.50 1.92 11.72
C HIS A 104 22.60 3.29 12.41
N PRO A 105 23.42 3.48 13.45
CA PRO A 105 23.56 4.74 14.16
C PRO A 105 24.41 5.75 13.36
N SER A 106 24.00 6.07 12.13
CA SER A 106 24.68 7.03 11.27
C SER A 106 24.10 8.43 11.43
N GLY A 107 24.07 8.99 12.65
CA GLY A 107 23.81 10.42 12.96
C GLY A 107 22.51 11.10 12.45
N ILE A 108 21.74 10.44 11.60
CA ILE A 108 20.56 10.92 10.85
C ILE A 108 19.29 10.20 11.37
N THR A 109 19.44 9.27 12.31
CA THR A 109 18.61 8.06 12.41
C THR A 109 17.43 8.12 13.38
N HIS A 110 17.17 9.26 14.02
CA HIS A 110 15.96 9.41 14.84
C HIS A 110 14.84 10.25 14.20
N TYR A 111 15.10 10.91 13.05
CA TYR A 111 14.13 11.85 12.49
C TYR A 111 13.23 11.26 11.39
N PHE A 112 13.70 10.25 10.65
CA PHE A 112 12.86 9.56 9.67
C PHE A 112 12.03 8.49 10.35
N ALA A 113 10.83 8.89 10.74
CA ALA A 113 9.85 7.97 11.31
C ALA A 113 9.35 6.98 10.24
N PRO A 114 8.99 5.74 10.65
CA PRO A 114 8.72 4.60 9.76
C PRO A 114 7.65 4.87 8.69
N TRP A 115 6.79 5.86 8.89
CA TRP A 115 5.81 6.32 7.90
C TRP A 115 6.46 6.89 6.63
N GLY A 116 7.66 7.47 6.69
CA GLY A 116 8.36 8.02 5.52
C GLY A 116 8.72 6.95 4.49
N ALA A 117 9.19 5.79 4.95
CA ALA A 117 9.46 4.64 4.08
C ALA A 117 8.17 4.12 3.43
N ALA A 118 7.07 4.08 4.18
CA ALA A 118 5.76 3.67 3.67
C ALA A 118 5.21 4.63 2.60
N ILE A 119 5.37 5.95 2.79
CA ILE A 119 5.02 6.95 1.77
C ILE A 119 5.84 6.74 0.50
N LEU A 120 7.15 6.54 0.63
CA LEU A 120 8.02 6.29 -0.53
C LEU A 120 7.60 5.02 -1.27
N VAL A 121 7.27 3.94 -0.55
CA VAL A 121 6.74 2.71 -1.13
C VAL A 121 5.45 2.97 -1.90
N GLY A 122 4.49 3.69 -1.32
CA GLY A 122 3.25 4.08 -1.98
C GLY A 122 3.49 4.92 -3.23
N TRP A 123 4.43 5.87 -3.15
CA TRP A 123 4.81 6.72 -4.28
C TRP A 123 5.42 5.92 -5.43
N LEU A 124 6.36 5.02 -5.12
CA LEU A 124 6.97 4.12 -6.10
C LEU A 124 5.93 3.21 -6.76
N ALA A 125 5.00 2.65 -5.98
CA ALA A 125 3.90 1.86 -6.52
C ALA A 125 3.05 2.67 -7.52
N ALA A 126 2.74 3.92 -7.19
CA ALA A 126 1.96 4.79 -8.05
C ALA A 126 2.70 5.27 -9.31
N LEU A 127 4.02 5.38 -9.25
CA LEU A 127 4.86 5.71 -10.41
C LEU A 127 5.05 4.51 -11.35
N LEU A 128 5.28 3.32 -10.79
CA LEU A 128 5.59 2.12 -11.56
C LEU A 128 4.34 1.45 -12.13
N LEU A 129 3.20 1.56 -11.45
CA LEU A 129 1.98 0.81 -11.78
C LEU A 129 0.81 1.75 -11.99
N ARG A 130 0.07 1.50 -13.07
CA ARG A 130 -1.01 2.41 -13.50
C ARG A 130 -2.36 2.08 -12.86
N TYR A 131 -2.60 0.81 -12.56
CA TYR A 131 -3.92 0.32 -12.16
C TYR A 131 -3.97 0.00 -10.66
N ALA A 132 -5.15 0.19 -10.08
CA ALA A 132 -5.47 -0.12 -8.68
C ALA A 132 -5.00 -1.49 -8.20
N VAL A 133 -5.38 -2.49 -8.99
CA VAL A 133 -5.16 -3.90 -8.68
C VAL A 133 -3.66 -4.18 -8.66
N GLU A 134 -2.92 -3.65 -9.62
CA GLU A 134 -1.48 -3.81 -9.75
C GLU A 134 -0.77 -3.16 -8.55
N GLN A 135 -1.13 -1.92 -8.21
CA GLN A 135 -0.59 -1.20 -7.04
C GLN A 135 -0.84 -1.95 -5.73
N PHE A 136 -2.08 -2.39 -5.51
CA PHE A 136 -2.46 -3.15 -4.32
C PHE A 136 -1.67 -4.45 -4.19
N VAL A 137 -1.57 -5.22 -5.28
CA VAL A 137 -0.84 -6.49 -5.32
C VAL A 137 0.64 -6.26 -5.06
N ALA A 138 1.26 -5.28 -5.73
CA ALA A 138 2.69 -5.02 -5.60
C ALA A 138 3.07 -4.55 -4.19
N VAL A 139 2.29 -3.61 -3.62
CA VAL A 139 2.52 -3.15 -2.24
C VAL A 139 2.32 -4.28 -1.24
N SER A 140 1.25 -5.06 -1.38
CA SER A 140 0.95 -6.18 -0.47
C SER A 140 2.03 -7.25 -0.56
N ALA A 141 2.37 -7.72 -1.75
CA ALA A 141 3.41 -8.73 -1.94
C ALA A 141 4.77 -8.22 -1.44
N GLY A 142 5.15 -6.99 -1.80
CA GLY A 142 6.41 -6.38 -1.38
C GLY A 142 6.55 -6.34 0.14
N LEU A 143 5.57 -5.73 0.83
CA LEU A 143 5.63 -5.56 2.29
C LEU A 143 5.49 -6.90 3.05
N LEU A 144 4.65 -7.83 2.58
CA LEU A 144 4.55 -9.16 3.19
C LEU A 144 5.85 -9.95 3.06
N ILE A 145 6.50 -9.92 1.89
CA ILE A 145 7.82 -10.56 1.71
C ILE A 145 8.85 -9.93 2.66
N CYS A 146 8.81 -8.60 2.84
CA CYS A 146 9.70 -7.91 3.77
C CYS A 146 9.49 -8.37 5.22
N GLU A 147 8.23 -8.49 5.63
CA GLU A 147 7.85 -8.93 6.97
C GLU A 147 8.33 -10.37 7.22
N ILE A 148 8.06 -11.28 6.27
CA ILE A 148 8.54 -12.67 6.33
C ILE A 148 10.07 -12.72 6.40
N MET A 149 10.78 -11.97 5.54
CA MET A 149 12.25 -11.94 5.55
C MET A 149 12.81 -11.35 6.85
N THR A 150 12.18 -10.30 7.39
CA THR A 150 12.61 -9.68 8.65
C THR A 150 12.44 -10.64 9.81
N ASN A 151 11.30 -11.33 9.87
CA ASN A 151 11.01 -12.34 10.89
C ASN A 151 11.91 -13.58 10.79
N LEU A 152 12.26 -14.02 9.57
CA LEU A 152 13.18 -15.15 9.37
C LEU A 152 14.64 -14.81 9.70
N LEU A 153 15.09 -13.59 9.37
CA LEU A 153 16.48 -13.16 9.57
C LEU A 153 16.75 -12.68 11.00
N MET A 154 15.72 -12.24 11.74
CA MET A 154 15.84 -11.88 13.16
C MET A 154 15.59 -13.10 14.05
N THR A 155 16.49 -14.08 13.97
CA THR A 155 16.49 -15.21 14.89
C THR A 155 17.05 -14.75 16.25
N SER A 156 16.24 -14.88 17.29
CA SER A 156 16.64 -15.28 18.67
C SER A 156 17.02 -14.27 19.77
N SER A 157 16.99 -12.95 19.61
CA SER A 157 17.17 -12.09 20.80
C SER A 157 16.38 -10.79 20.75
N GLU A 158 15.52 -10.64 21.76
CA GLU A 158 14.90 -9.39 22.18
C GLU A 158 13.68 -8.89 21.37
N PHE A 159 12.69 -8.47 22.14
CA PHE A 159 11.39 -7.89 21.77
C PHE A 159 10.22 -8.86 21.53
N ALA A 160 9.21 -8.64 22.39
CA ALA A 160 7.95 -9.36 22.51
C ALA A 160 7.15 -9.42 21.19
N PRO A 161 6.45 -10.54 20.94
CA PRO A 161 5.78 -10.83 19.66
C PRO A 161 4.67 -9.85 19.28
N ILE A 162 3.98 -9.24 20.26
CA ILE A 162 2.81 -8.39 20.03
C ILE A 162 3.16 -7.03 19.39
N VAL A 163 4.41 -6.54 19.57
CA VAL A 163 4.80 -5.21 19.07
C VAL A 163 5.30 -5.27 17.62
N LYS A 164 5.93 -6.37 17.19
CA LYS A 164 6.54 -6.48 15.84
C LYS A 164 5.49 -6.60 14.72
N ALA A 165 4.43 -7.38 14.93
CA ALA A 165 3.36 -7.56 13.94
C ALA A 165 2.56 -6.27 13.62
N SER A 166 2.75 -5.19 14.38
CA SER A 166 1.96 -3.97 14.22
C SER A 166 2.53 -2.97 13.20
N GLY A 167 3.85 -3.00 12.96
CA GLY A 167 4.53 -2.00 12.12
C GLY A 167 4.22 -2.14 10.63
N TRP A 168 4.14 -3.38 10.14
CA TRP A 168 3.86 -3.64 8.73
C TRP A 168 2.43 -3.21 8.34
N MET A 169 1.45 -3.37 9.23
CA MET A 169 0.05 -3.00 8.97
C MET A 169 -0.10 -1.50 8.73
N GLU A 170 0.55 -0.69 9.56
CA GLU A 170 0.51 0.77 9.44
C GLU A 170 1.19 1.20 8.15
N ALA A 171 2.38 0.65 7.88
CA ALA A 171 3.12 0.91 6.66
C ALA A 171 2.33 0.50 5.41
N TRP A 172 1.63 -0.64 5.46
CA TRP A 172 0.80 -1.13 4.37
C TRP A 172 -0.38 -0.20 4.09
N TRP A 173 -1.11 0.23 5.11
CA TRP A 173 -2.20 1.19 4.96
C TRP A 173 -1.72 2.51 4.38
N ILE A 174 -0.62 3.07 4.89
CA ILE A 174 -0.02 4.31 4.39
C ILE A 174 0.36 4.14 2.92
N ALA A 175 1.08 3.07 2.58
CA ALA A 175 1.55 2.82 1.23
C ALA A 175 0.39 2.69 0.24
N VAL A 176 -0.62 1.87 0.55
CA VAL A 176 -1.79 1.68 -0.32
C VAL A 176 -2.56 2.98 -0.48
N LEU A 177 -2.88 3.67 0.61
CA LEU A 177 -3.62 4.94 0.54
C LEU A 177 -2.86 6.01 -0.24
N TYR A 178 -1.57 6.17 0.05
CA TYR A 178 -0.74 7.15 -0.63
C TYR A 178 -0.62 6.85 -2.12
N ALA A 179 -0.43 5.58 -2.49
CA ALA A 179 -0.37 5.18 -3.90
C ALA A 179 -1.64 5.61 -4.66
N ARG A 180 -2.82 5.34 -4.08
CA ARG A 180 -4.10 5.67 -4.72
C ARG A 180 -4.35 7.17 -4.76
N LEU A 181 -4.12 7.87 -3.65
CA LEU A 181 -4.26 9.33 -3.58
C LEU A 181 -3.36 10.03 -4.61
N TRP A 182 -2.12 9.57 -4.75
CA TRP A 182 -1.17 10.11 -5.72
C TRP A 182 -1.65 9.89 -7.16
N SER A 183 -2.05 8.67 -7.51
CA SER A 183 -2.58 8.36 -8.85
C SER A 183 -3.81 9.19 -9.20
N VAL A 184 -4.78 9.30 -8.28
CA VAL A 184 -6.01 10.09 -8.49
C VAL A 184 -5.68 11.58 -8.62
N SER A 185 -4.74 12.09 -7.83
CA SER A 185 -4.31 13.49 -7.90
C SER A 185 -3.67 13.81 -9.25
N ILE A 186 -2.75 12.96 -9.74
CA ILE A 186 -2.12 13.15 -11.05
C ILE A 186 -3.15 13.06 -12.18
N GLN A 187 -4.06 12.08 -12.14
CA GLN A 187 -5.13 11.98 -13.13
C GLN A 187 -5.99 13.25 -13.16
N SER A 188 -6.36 13.78 -11.99
CA SER A 188 -7.15 15.00 -11.88
C SER A 188 -6.40 16.22 -12.43
N ILE A 189 -5.11 16.37 -12.09
CA ILE A 189 -4.26 17.47 -12.58
C ILE A 189 -4.10 17.39 -14.10
N THR A 190 -3.83 16.21 -14.66
CA THR A 190 -3.65 16.04 -16.11
C THR A 190 -4.93 16.35 -16.90
N VAL A 191 -6.11 15.99 -16.37
CA VAL A 191 -7.39 16.35 -16.98
C VAL A 191 -7.63 17.86 -16.93
N GLN A 192 -7.33 18.52 -15.82
CA GLN A 192 -7.46 19.97 -15.69
C GLN A 192 -6.50 20.72 -16.64
N LEU A 193 -5.24 20.30 -16.71
CA LEU A 193 -4.24 20.86 -17.62
C LEU A 193 -4.67 20.73 -19.09
N LYS A 194 -5.21 19.58 -19.50
CA LYS A 194 -5.73 19.39 -20.86
C LYS A 194 -6.88 20.35 -21.18
N ARG A 195 -7.81 20.56 -20.24
CA ARG A 195 -8.92 21.51 -20.42
C ARG A 195 -8.41 22.95 -20.55
N TRP A 196 -7.42 23.33 -19.75
CA TRP A 196 -6.80 24.65 -19.81
C TRP A 196 -6.04 24.87 -21.12
N ALA A 197 -5.26 23.88 -21.56
CA ALA A 197 -4.53 23.92 -22.82
C ALA A 197 -5.47 24.06 -24.02
N LEU A 198 -6.59 23.33 -24.04
CA LEU A 198 -7.61 23.47 -25.10
C LEU A 198 -8.25 24.87 -25.09
N LYS A 199 -8.57 25.41 -23.91
CA LYS A 199 -9.13 26.77 -23.79
C LYS A 199 -8.16 27.83 -24.32
N TRP A 200 -6.88 27.72 -24.01
CA TRP A 200 -5.84 28.66 -24.49
C TRP A 200 -5.51 28.48 -25.98
N GLY A 201 -5.55 27.25 -26.49
CA GLY A 201 -5.37 26.96 -27.91
C GLY A 201 -6.48 27.57 -28.76
N TRP A 202 -7.72 27.56 -28.26
CA TRP A 202 -8.86 28.12 -29.00
C TRP A 202 -8.83 29.66 -29.09
N THR A 203 -8.32 30.35 -28.07
CA THR A 203 -8.14 31.81 -28.10
C THR A 203 -7.07 32.29 -29.09
N ARG A 204 -6.12 31.44 -29.50
CA ARG A 204 -5.11 31.82 -30.50
C ARG A 204 -5.51 31.52 -31.95
N GLY A 205 -6.47 30.64 -32.19
CA GLY A 205 -6.94 30.28 -33.53
C GLY A 205 -8.05 31.19 -34.10
N GLY A 206 -8.60 32.11 -33.32
CA GLY A 206 -9.74 32.96 -33.70
C GLY A 206 -9.40 34.38 -34.17
N GLN A 207 -8.12 34.73 -34.32
CA GLN A 207 -7.67 36.07 -34.73
C GLN A 207 -7.09 36.14 -36.16
N SER A 208 -7.35 35.14 -37.00
CA SER A 208 -7.03 35.19 -38.43
C SER A 208 -8.31 35.06 -39.27
N SER A 209 -9.08 36.15 -39.36
CA SER A 209 -10.05 36.39 -40.43
C SER A 209 -10.21 37.88 -40.65
#